data_AF-A0A8J1JI79-F1
#
_entry.id   AF-A0A8J1JI79-F1
#
_cell.length_a   1.000
_cell.length_b   1.000
_cell.length_c   1.000
_cell.angle_alpha   90.00
_cell.angle_beta   90.00
_cell.angle_gamma   90.00
#
_symmetry.space_group_name_H-M   'P 1'
#
loop_
_entity.id
_entity.type
_entity.pdbx_description
1 polymer ?
#
loop_
_entity_poly.entity_id
_entity_poly.type
_entity_poly.pdbx_seq_one_letter_code
_entity_poly.pdbx_strand_id
1 'polypeptide(L)'
;MMNRFRKWLYKPKRSDPQLLAQFYYADEELNQVAAELDSLDGRKDPQRCTLLVNQFRSCQDNVLNIINQIMEECIAHERANRDFCVKFPEEIRHDNLAGQLWFGAECLAAGSIIMNREIESMAMRPLAKDLTRSLEEVRNLIRDQALRDLNIYTEKMKESLRHFDVLFAEFELSYVSAMVPVKSPKEYYVQQEVIVLFCETVERALKLGYLTQDMIDDYEPALMFTIPRLAIVCGLVVYAEGPLNLERKPEDMSELFRPFHTLLRKISSLSRVFLSNSQNAISLAEQPTVVPCQGGPQCRAVDHTPVRMTDSSCYRLPQ
;
A
#
# COMPACT_ATOMS: atom_id res chain seq x y z
N MET A 1 -4.29 -45.17 8.62
CA MET A 1 -5.58 -45.89 8.81
C MET A 1 -6.57 -45.08 9.68
N MET A 2 -6.17 -44.54 10.85
CA MET A 2 -7.04 -43.71 11.72
C MET A 2 -7.68 -42.47 11.07
N ASN A 3 -6.98 -41.74 10.19
CA ASN A 3 -7.56 -40.55 9.53
C ASN A 3 -8.68 -40.88 8.54
N ARG A 4 -8.70 -42.06 7.90
CA ARG A 4 -9.81 -42.46 7.02
C ARG A 4 -11.08 -42.80 7.81
N PHE A 5 -10.95 -43.45 8.96
CA PHE A 5 -12.08 -43.74 9.84
C PHE A 5 -12.67 -42.48 10.47
N ARG A 6 -11.84 -41.52 10.89
CA ARG A 6 -12.32 -40.22 11.38
C ARG A 6 -13.05 -39.40 10.32
N LYS A 7 -12.53 -39.35 9.08
CA LYS A 7 -13.20 -38.71 7.95
C LYS A 7 -14.58 -39.30 7.62
N TRP A 8 -14.81 -40.58 7.92
CA TRP A 8 -16.10 -41.23 7.65
C TRP A 8 -17.11 -41.00 8.78
N LEU A 9 -16.66 -40.95 10.05
CA LEU A 9 -17.54 -40.81 11.22
C LEU A 9 -17.86 -39.36 11.60
N TYR A 10 -16.93 -38.43 11.39
CA TYR A 10 -17.02 -37.05 11.91
C TYR A 10 -17.01 -36.00 10.79
N LYS A 11 -17.42 -36.37 9.57
CA LYS A 11 -17.53 -35.40 8.47
C LYS A 11 -18.59 -34.35 8.84
N PRO A 12 -18.26 -33.04 8.77
CA PRO A 12 -19.25 -31.97 8.93
C PRO A 12 -20.37 -32.09 7.90
N LYS A 13 -21.52 -31.46 8.15
CA LYS A 13 -22.58 -31.39 7.14
C LYS A 13 -22.25 -30.30 6.12
N ARG A 14 -22.50 -30.54 4.82
CA ARG A 14 -22.24 -29.55 3.75
C ARG A 14 -23.07 -28.27 3.88
N SER A 15 -24.22 -28.36 4.54
CA SER A 15 -25.10 -27.22 4.79
C SER A 15 -24.78 -26.47 6.09
N ASP A 16 -23.73 -26.87 6.81
CA ASP A 16 -23.37 -26.25 8.09
C ASP A 16 -22.74 -24.87 7.85
N PRO A 17 -23.29 -23.80 8.46
CA PRO A 17 -22.79 -22.45 8.26
C PRO A 17 -21.50 -22.16 9.02
N GLN A 18 -21.01 -23.05 9.90
CA GLN A 18 -19.79 -22.79 10.68
C GLN A 18 -18.55 -22.76 9.79
N LEU A 19 -17.64 -21.81 10.06
CA LEU A 19 -16.44 -21.58 9.23
C LEU A 19 -15.56 -22.83 9.11
N LEU A 20 -15.39 -23.62 10.18
CA LEU A 20 -14.60 -24.86 10.12
C LEU A 20 -15.22 -25.91 9.18
N ALA A 21 -16.55 -25.98 9.11
CA ALA A 21 -17.25 -26.86 8.18
C ALA A 21 -17.12 -26.35 6.74
N GLN A 22 -17.33 -25.05 6.52
CA GLN A 22 -17.13 -24.42 5.21
C GLN A 22 -15.70 -24.65 4.70
N PHE A 23 -14.71 -24.42 5.56
CA PHE A 23 -13.30 -24.64 5.25
C PHE A 23 -13.02 -26.08 4.82
N TYR A 24 -13.56 -27.06 5.55
CA TYR A 24 -13.36 -28.48 5.24
C TYR A 24 -13.74 -28.81 3.80
N TYR A 25 -14.87 -28.29 3.32
CA TYR A 25 -15.35 -28.54 1.96
C TYR A 25 -14.62 -27.71 0.91
N ALA A 26 -14.31 -26.45 1.19
CA ALA A 26 -13.52 -25.60 0.29
C ALA A 26 -12.13 -26.20 0.04
N ASP A 27 -11.51 -26.73 1.09
CA ASP A 27 -10.21 -27.39 1.00
C ASP A 27 -10.29 -28.78 0.32
N GLU A 28 -11.38 -29.54 0.52
CA GLU A 28 -11.63 -30.79 -0.21
C GLU A 28 -11.75 -30.53 -1.73
N GLU A 29 -12.48 -29.48 -2.12
CA GLU A 29 -12.63 -29.04 -3.50
C GLU A 29 -11.30 -28.59 -4.11
N LEU A 30 -10.53 -27.74 -3.40
CA LEU A 30 -9.21 -27.30 -3.85
C LEU A 30 -8.28 -28.48 -4.13
N ASN A 31 -8.22 -29.47 -3.22
CA ASN A 31 -7.39 -30.66 -3.39
C ASN A 31 -7.87 -31.54 -4.55
N GLN A 32 -9.17 -31.61 -4.81
CA GLN A 32 -9.72 -32.34 -5.95
C GLN A 32 -9.30 -31.71 -7.27
N VAL A 33 -9.44 -30.38 -7.40
CA VAL A 33 -9.03 -29.64 -8.60
C VAL A 33 -7.52 -29.73 -8.82
N ALA A 34 -6.73 -29.65 -7.75
CA ALA A 34 -5.27 -29.82 -7.80
C ALA A 34 -4.89 -31.20 -8.35
N ALA A 35 -5.49 -32.27 -7.83
CA ALA A 35 -5.22 -33.63 -8.28
C ALA A 35 -5.64 -33.86 -9.74
N GLU A 36 -6.73 -33.24 -10.17
CA GLU A 36 -7.15 -33.29 -11.57
C GLU A 36 -6.14 -32.58 -12.47
N LEU A 37 -5.68 -31.40 -12.08
CA LEU A 37 -4.68 -30.62 -12.81
C LEU A 37 -3.34 -31.36 -12.93
N ASP A 38 -2.87 -32.02 -11.85
CA ASP A 38 -1.65 -32.83 -11.86
C ASP A 38 -1.74 -34.04 -12.80
N SER A 39 -2.95 -34.58 -12.99
CA SER A 39 -3.19 -35.73 -13.88
C SER A 39 -3.41 -35.34 -15.35
N LEU A 40 -3.61 -34.05 -15.65
CA LEU A 40 -3.94 -33.57 -16.98
C LEU A 40 -2.69 -33.36 -17.84
N ASP A 41 -2.72 -33.90 -19.07
CA ASP A 41 -1.77 -33.53 -20.11
C ASP A 41 -2.26 -32.27 -20.84
N GLY A 42 -1.85 -31.09 -20.33
CA GLY A 42 -2.30 -29.80 -20.87
C GLY A 42 -1.93 -29.54 -22.34
N ARG A 43 -1.02 -30.31 -22.94
CA ARG A 43 -0.71 -30.23 -24.38
C ARG A 43 -1.79 -30.89 -25.24
N LYS A 44 -2.47 -31.90 -24.70
CA LYS A 44 -3.54 -32.63 -25.39
C LYS A 44 -4.88 -31.93 -25.27
N ASP A 45 -5.14 -31.24 -24.16
CA ASP A 45 -6.36 -30.48 -23.94
C ASP A 45 -6.07 -29.11 -23.29
N PRO A 46 -5.64 -28.12 -24.09
CA PRO A 46 -5.32 -26.78 -23.58
C PRO A 46 -6.53 -26.06 -22.98
N GLN A 47 -7.72 -26.26 -23.54
CA GLN A 47 -8.94 -25.59 -23.09
C GLN A 47 -9.35 -26.06 -21.69
N ARG A 48 -9.32 -27.38 -21.45
CA ARG A 48 -9.57 -27.93 -20.11
C ARG A 48 -8.51 -27.50 -19.11
N CYS A 49 -7.24 -27.43 -19.53
CA CYS A 49 -6.16 -26.92 -18.68
C CYS A 49 -6.45 -25.49 -18.22
N THR A 50 -6.80 -24.58 -19.13
CA THR A 50 -7.17 -23.21 -18.77
C THR A 50 -8.37 -23.15 -17.81
N LEU A 51 -9.41 -23.97 -18.05
CA LEU A 51 -10.59 -24.02 -17.18
C LEU A 51 -10.22 -24.49 -15.76
N LEU A 52 -9.43 -25.56 -15.64
CA LEU A 52 -9.00 -26.10 -14.34
C LEU A 52 -8.08 -25.13 -13.60
N VAL A 53 -7.19 -24.43 -14.30
CA VAL A 53 -6.35 -23.38 -13.67
C VAL A 53 -7.23 -22.27 -13.11
N ASN A 54 -8.23 -21.80 -13.86
CA ASN A 54 -9.16 -20.77 -13.37
C ASN A 54 -10.00 -21.27 -12.18
N GLN A 55 -10.45 -22.53 -12.22
CA GLN A 55 -11.17 -23.13 -11.10
C GLN A 55 -10.26 -23.26 -9.87
N PHE A 56 -9.02 -23.70 -10.05
CA PHE A 56 -8.03 -23.82 -9.00
C PHE A 56 -7.80 -22.47 -8.30
N ARG A 57 -7.71 -21.38 -9.07
CA ARG A 57 -7.63 -20.01 -8.52
C ARG A 57 -8.84 -19.64 -7.67
N SER A 58 -10.04 -19.89 -8.18
CA SER A 58 -11.28 -19.63 -7.44
C SER A 58 -11.32 -20.42 -6.12
N CYS A 59 -10.87 -21.68 -6.14
CA CYS A 59 -10.76 -22.50 -4.92
C CYS A 59 -9.71 -21.93 -3.94
N GLN A 60 -8.55 -21.48 -4.43
CA GLN A 60 -7.53 -20.83 -3.60
C GLN A 60 -8.08 -19.55 -2.93
N ASP A 61 -8.75 -18.69 -3.70
CA ASP A 61 -9.39 -17.47 -3.19
C ASP A 61 -10.43 -17.80 -2.11
N ASN A 62 -11.29 -18.80 -2.36
CA ASN A 62 -12.30 -19.24 -1.39
C ASN A 62 -11.67 -19.74 -0.07
N VAL A 63 -10.64 -20.58 -0.16
CA VAL A 63 -9.92 -21.09 1.02
C VAL A 63 -9.31 -19.94 1.83
N LEU A 64 -8.62 -19.00 1.17
CA LEU A 64 -8.05 -17.84 1.87
C LEU A 64 -9.11 -16.95 2.49
N ASN A 65 -10.24 -16.73 1.81
CA ASN A 65 -11.35 -15.94 2.35
C ASN A 65 -11.92 -16.55 3.64
N ILE A 66 -12.09 -17.87 3.67
CA ILE A 66 -12.55 -18.56 4.89
C ILE A 66 -11.48 -18.49 5.99
N ILE A 67 -10.19 -18.66 5.66
CA ILE A 67 -9.10 -18.48 6.65
C ILE A 67 -9.11 -17.05 7.21
N ASN A 68 -9.29 -16.03 6.38
CA ASN A 68 -9.40 -14.64 6.82
C ASN A 68 -10.58 -14.43 7.79
N GLN A 69 -11.75 -14.99 7.48
CA GLN A 69 -12.91 -14.93 8.38
C GLN A 69 -12.62 -15.66 9.72
N ILE A 70 -11.95 -16.81 9.69
CA ILE A 70 -11.53 -17.51 10.92
C ILE A 70 -10.57 -16.63 11.73
N MET A 71 -9.62 -15.94 11.07
CA MET A 71 -8.71 -15.02 11.75
C MET A 71 -9.43 -13.81 12.35
N GLU A 72 -10.46 -13.28 11.67
CA GLU A 72 -11.34 -12.24 12.20
C GLU A 72 -12.12 -12.70 13.43
N GLU A 73 -12.54 -13.98 13.50
CA GLU A 73 -13.23 -14.50 14.68
C GLU A 73 -12.29 -14.80 15.86
N CYS A 74 -11.08 -15.30 15.62
CA CYS A 74 -10.24 -15.85 16.68
C CYS A 74 -8.98 -15.05 17.05
N ILE A 75 -8.49 -14.16 16.18
CA ILE A 75 -7.26 -13.37 16.37
C ILE A 75 -7.39 -11.92 15.87
N ALA A 76 -8.59 -11.33 15.90
CA ALA A 76 -8.87 -9.99 15.36
C ALA A 76 -7.88 -8.89 15.83
N HIS A 77 -7.47 -8.92 17.10
CA HIS A 77 -6.61 -7.91 17.70
C HIS A 77 -5.11 -8.24 17.62
N GLU A 78 -4.76 -9.38 17.02
CA GLU A 78 -3.38 -9.88 16.93
C GLU A 78 -2.91 -9.96 15.47
N ARG A 79 -3.68 -9.40 14.53
CA ARG A 79 -3.34 -9.33 13.11
C ARG A 79 -2.09 -8.49 12.88
N ALA A 80 -1.28 -8.90 11.91
CA ALA A 80 -0.12 -8.17 11.45
C ALA A 80 -0.53 -6.81 10.87
N ASN A 81 0.25 -5.78 11.19
CA ASN A 81 0.04 -4.42 10.72
C ASN A 81 0.22 -4.35 9.19
N ARG A 82 -0.75 -3.73 8.51
CA ARG A 82 -0.79 -3.54 7.05
C ARG A 82 -0.85 -2.06 6.65
N ASP A 83 -0.36 -1.16 7.50
CA ASP A 83 -0.30 0.30 7.20
C ASP A 83 0.50 0.59 5.93
N PHE A 84 1.36 -0.34 5.50
CA PHE A 84 2.07 -0.24 4.24
C PHE A 84 1.15 -0.24 3.01
N CYS A 85 -0.08 -0.76 3.10
CA CYS A 85 -1.01 -0.82 1.97
C CYS A 85 -1.40 0.57 1.45
N VAL A 86 -1.31 1.62 2.28
CA VAL A 86 -1.53 3.02 1.84
C VAL A 86 -0.48 3.50 0.82
N LYS A 87 0.64 2.77 0.71
CA LYS A 87 1.72 3.05 -0.23
C LYS A 87 1.51 2.39 -1.58
N PHE A 88 0.56 1.47 -1.68
CA PHE A 88 0.28 0.76 -2.91
C PHE A 88 -0.66 1.61 -3.78
N PRO A 89 -0.45 1.65 -5.10
CA PRO A 89 -1.42 2.25 -6.02
C PRO A 89 -2.80 1.63 -5.87
N GLU A 90 -3.83 2.44 -6.12
CA GLU A 90 -5.23 2.03 -5.98
C GLU A 90 -5.57 0.84 -6.90
N GLU A 91 -4.90 0.72 -8.05
CA GLU A 91 -5.07 -0.36 -9.02
C GLU A 91 -4.56 -1.73 -8.51
N ILE A 92 -3.82 -1.77 -7.40
CA ILE A 92 -3.40 -3.05 -6.79
C ILE A 92 -4.37 -3.48 -5.70
N ARG A 93 -5.18 -2.56 -5.17
CA ARG A 93 -6.12 -2.78 -4.07
C ARG A 93 -7.42 -3.46 -4.53
N HIS A 94 -7.34 -4.37 -5.50
CA HIS A 94 -8.47 -5.13 -6.04
C HIS A 94 -8.80 -6.37 -5.17
N ASP A 95 -10.04 -6.88 -5.31
CA ASP A 95 -10.63 -7.95 -4.47
C ASP A 95 -9.97 -9.35 -4.56
N ASN A 96 -8.92 -9.55 -5.36
CA ASN A 96 -8.27 -10.87 -5.54
C ASN A 96 -6.75 -10.86 -5.30
N LEU A 97 -6.19 -9.81 -4.68
CA LEU A 97 -4.75 -9.74 -4.44
C LEU A 97 -4.24 -10.94 -3.60
N ALA A 98 -5.01 -11.38 -2.61
CA ALA A 98 -4.57 -12.44 -1.71
C ALA A 98 -4.28 -13.78 -2.42
N GLY A 99 -5.16 -14.23 -3.33
CA GLY A 99 -4.89 -15.44 -4.10
C GLY A 99 -3.78 -15.29 -5.13
N GLN A 100 -3.63 -14.09 -5.71
CA GLN A 100 -2.48 -13.79 -6.58
C GLN A 100 -1.15 -13.89 -5.81
N LEU A 101 -1.12 -13.40 -4.56
CA LEU A 101 0.04 -13.50 -3.70
C LEU A 101 0.33 -14.94 -3.31
N TRP A 102 -0.68 -15.74 -2.95
CA TRP A 102 -0.47 -17.17 -2.70
C TRP A 102 0.16 -17.84 -3.92
N PHE A 103 -0.39 -17.64 -5.11
CA PHE A 103 0.22 -18.19 -6.32
C PHE A 103 1.66 -17.71 -6.55
N GLY A 104 1.88 -16.40 -6.39
CA GLY A 104 3.20 -15.81 -6.51
C GLY A 104 4.21 -16.47 -5.57
N ALA A 105 3.79 -16.74 -4.32
CA ALA A 105 4.60 -17.45 -3.34
C ALA A 105 4.88 -18.90 -3.77
N GLU A 106 3.90 -19.65 -4.28
CA GLU A 106 4.09 -21.02 -4.79
C GLU A 106 5.08 -21.06 -5.94
N CYS A 107 4.95 -20.16 -6.91
CA CYS A 107 5.88 -20.07 -8.04
C CYS A 107 7.31 -19.74 -7.57
N LEU A 108 7.47 -18.74 -6.69
CA LEU A 108 8.78 -18.36 -6.17
C LEU A 108 9.42 -19.50 -5.36
N ALA A 109 8.63 -20.18 -4.52
CA ALA A 109 9.06 -21.34 -3.74
C ALA A 109 9.49 -22.50 -4.63
N ALA A 110 8.81 -22.73 -5.75
CA ALA A 110 9.14 -23.72 -6.77
C ALA A 110 10.37 -23.35 -7.64
N GLY A 111 10.90 -22.13 -7.50
CA GLY A 111 12.11 -21.70 -8.19
C GLY A 111 11.87 -20.80 -9.40
N SER A 112 10.63 -20.41 -9.68
CA SER A 112 10.33 -19.38 -10.69
C SER A 112 10.93 -18.03 -10.29
N ILE A 113 11.05 -17.15 -11.29
CA ILE A 113 11.63 -15.82 -11.16
C ILE A 113 10.66 -14.83 -11.80
N ILE A 114 10.42 -13.70 -11.13
CA ILE A 114 9.64 -12.59 -11.69
C ILE A 114 10.50 -11.94 -12.79
N MET A 115 9.90 -11.72 -13.95
CA MET A 115 10.58 -11.16 -15.12
C MET A 115 11.24 -9.81 -14.79
N ASN A 116 12.52 -9.66 -15.13
CA ASN A 116 13.34 -8.47 -14.87
C ASN A 116 13.52 -8.13 -13.37
N ARG A 117 13.32 -9.10 -12.47
CA ARG A 117 13.39 -8.95 -11.00
C ARG A 117 14.10 -10.15 -10.36
N GLU A 118 15.22 -10.59 -10.94
CA GLU A 118 15.95 -11.79 -10.53
C GLU A 118 16.46 -11.69 -9.09
N ILE A 119 17.04 -10.54 -8.72
CA ILE A 119 17.65 -10.31 -7.40
C ILE A 119 16.56 -10.30 -6.33
N GLU A 120 15.48 -9.56 -6.56
CA GLU A 120 14.34 -9.48 -5.65
C GLU A 120 13.65 -10.85 -5.51
N SER A 121 13.49 -11.60 -6.61
CA SER A 121 12.93 -12.96 -6.59
C SER A 121 13.79 -13.91 -5.76
N MET A 122 15.12 -13.84 -5.88
CA MET A 122 16.04 -14.64 -5.08
C MET A 122 15.96 -14.28 -3.59
N ALA A 123 15.88 -12.99 -3.27
CA ALA A 123 15.76 -12.51 -1.89
C ALA A 123 14.44 -12.91 -1.24
N MET A 124 13.33 -12.90 -1.99
CA MET A 124 11.99 -13.27 -1.49
C MET A 124 11.76 -14.79 -1.39
N ARG A 125 12.58 -15.61 -2.06
CA ARG A 125 12.35 -17.07 -2.14
C ARG A 125 12.30 -17.78 -0.78
N PRO A 126 13.15 -17.48 0.22
CA PRO A 126 13.03 -18.08 1.55
C PRO A 126 11.68 -17.76 2.20
N LEU A 127 11.27 -16.49 2.15
CA LEU A 127 9.98 -16.03 2.67
C LEU A 127 8.79 -16.71 1.98
N ALA A 128 8.85 -16.87 0.65
CA ALA A 128 7.84 -17.60 -0.11
C ALA A 128 7.71 -19.07 0.33
N LYS A 129 8.83 -19.75 0.60
CA LYS A 129 8.85 -21.14 1.09
C LYS A 129 8.27 -21.27 2.50
N ASP A 130 8.58 -20.31 3.38
CA ASP A 130 8.07 -20.33 4.74
C ASP A 130 6.57 -19.99 4.77
N LEU A 131 6.13 -19.03 3.96
CA LEU A 131 4.71 -18.69 3.80
C LEU A 131 3.88 -19.89 3.30
N THR A 132 4.31 -20.52 2.21
CA THR A 132 3.62 -21.68 1.62
C THR A 132 3.55 -22.87 2.58
N ARG A 133 4.63 -23.11 3.34
CA ARG A 133 4.63 -24.14 4.40
C ARG A 133 3.69 -23.78 5.55
N SER A 134 3.73 -22.54 6.03
CA SER A 134 2.86 -22.08 7.10
C SER A 134 1.38 -22.16 6.71
N LEU A 135 1.04 -21.83 5.46
CA LEU A 135 -0.33 -21.98 4.95
C LEU A 135 -0.77 -23.45 4.94
N GLU A 136 0.09 -24.35 4.48
CA GLU A 136 -0.21 -25.79 4.51
C GLU A 136 -0.39 -26.32 5.94
N GLU A 137 0.41 -25.85 6.90
CA GLU A 137 0.23 -26.17 8.33
C GLU A 137 -1.12 -25.68 8.87
N VAL A 138 -1.49 -24.42 8.57
CA VAL A 138 -2.81 -23.85 8.93
C VAL A 138 -3.93 -24.70 8.33
N ARG A 139 -3.86 -25.03 7.03
CA ARG A 139 -4.88 -25.84 6.35
C ARG A 139 -5.03 -27.22 7.02
N ASN A 140 -3.91 -27.86 7.38
CA ASN A 140 -3.92 -29.14 8.07
C ASN A 140 -4.56 -29.05 9.47
N LEU A 141 -4.23 -28.02 10.25
CA LEU A 141 -4.78 -27.81 11.59
C LEU A 141 -6.29 -27.54 11.55
N ILE A 142 -6.74 -26.65 10.67
CA ILE A 142 -8.16 -26.31 10.53
C ILE A 142 -8.95 -27.55 10.07
N ARG A 143 -8.45 -28.30 9.09
CA ARG A 143 -9.09 -29.53 8.61
C ARG A 143 -9.21 -30.60 9.70
N ASP A 144 -8.15 -30.80 10.47
CA ASP A 144 -8.14 -31.75 11.58
C ASP A 144 -9.10 -31.31 12.71
N GLN A 145 -9.20 -30.01 12.97
CA GLN A 145 -10.11 -29.45 13.96
C GLN A 145 -11.57 -29.57 13.51
N ALA A 146 -11.86 -29.36 12.22
CA ALA A 146 -13.19 -29.52 11.65
C ALA A 146 -13.77 -30.95 11.81
N LEU A 147 -12.89 -31.95 11.89
CA LEU A 147 -13.27 -33.35 12.16
C LEU A 147 -13.39 -33.70 13.65
N ARG A 148 -13.09 -32.76 14.56
CA ARG A 148 -13.10 -32.99 16.01
C ARG A 148 -14.19 -32.18 16.69
N ASP A 149 -14.13 -30.86 16.56
CA ASP A 149 -15.09 -29.94 17.15
C ASP A 149 -15.12 -28.64 16.35
N LEU A 150 -16.29 -28.34 15.80
CA LEU A 150 -16.52 -27.17 14.94
C LEU A 150 -16.68 -25.86 15.74
N ASN A 151 -16.86 -25.94 17.06
CA ASN A 151 -17.13 -24.76 17.91
C ASN A 151 -15.87 -24.20 18.59
N ILE A 152 -14.70 -24.84 18.42
CA ILE A 152 -13.50 -24.50 19.18
C ILE A 152 -12.33 -24.23 18.24
N TYR A 153 -11.73 -23.05 18.43
CA TYR A 153 -10.43 -22.69 17.88
C TYR A 153 -9.34 -22.95 18.91
N THR A 154 -8.54 -23.99 18.68
CA THR A 154 -7.46 -24.36 19.61
C THR A 154 -6.34 -23.34 19.64
N GLU A 155 -5.64 -23.20 20.77
CA GLU A 155 -4.50 -22.26 20.89
C GLU A 155 -3.40 -22.53 19.86
N LYS A 156 -3.12 -23.81 19.56
CA LYS A 156 -2.19 -24.21 18.51
C LYS A 156 -2.60 -23.66 17.14
N MET A 157 -3.90 -23.66 16.85
CA MET A 157 -4.42 -23.14 15.59
C MET A 157 -4.28 -21.62 15.53
N LYS A 158 -4.61 -20.91 16.62
CA LYS A 158 -4.42 -19.45 16.71
C LYS A 158 -2.96 -19.05 16.55
N GLU A 159 -2.03 -19.78 17.16
CA GLU A 159 -0.59 -19.55 17.03
C GLU A 159 -0.12 -19.73 15.58
N SER A 160 -0.56 -20.79 14.92
CA SER A 160 -0.24 -21.04 13.50
C SER A 160 -0.85 -19.97 12.59
N LEU A 161 -2.07 -19.51 12.87
CA LEU A 161 -2.72 -18.42 12.14
C LEU A 161 -1.97 -17.08 12.31
N ARG A 162 -1.53 -16.73 13.52
CA ARG A 162 -0.69 -15.54 13.75
C ARG A 162 0.60 -15.60 12.96
N HIS A 163 1.29 -16.74 12.98
CA HIS A 163 2.53 -16.91 12.23
C HIS A 163 2.31 -16.77 10.73
N PHE A 164 1.26 -17.40 10.20
CA PHE A 164 0.85 -17.25 8.81
C PHE A 164 0.54 -15.78 8.46
N ASP A 165 -0.23 -15.07 9.29
CA ASP A 165 -0.65 -13.68 9.00
C ASP A 165 0.55 -12.72 8.93
N VAL A 166 1.57 -12.92 9.79
CA VAL A 166 2.84 -12.16 9.75
C VAL A 166 3.59 -12.45 8.45
N LEU A 167 3.82 -13.73 8.12
CA LEU A 167 4.53 -14.11 6.90
C LEU A 167 3.80 -13.60 5.64
N PHE A 168 2.46 -13.64 5.66
CA PHE A 168 1.65 -13.17 4.55
C PHE A 168 1.77 -11.66 4.36
N ALA A 169 1.72 -10.88 5.45
CA ALA A 169 1.90 -9.43 5.40
C ALA A 169 3.32 -9.03 4.95
N GLU A 170 4.35 -9.72 5.43
CA GLU A 170 5.74 -9.49 4.99
C GLU A 170 5.91 -9.80 3.50
N PHE A 171 5.33 -10.92 3.05
CA PHE A 171 5.40 -11.33 1.65
C PHE A 171 4.62 -10.36 0.75
N GLU A 172 3.42 -9.96 1.14
CA GLU A 172 2.60 -8.94 0.46
C GLU A 172 3.40 -7.66 0.24
N LEU A 173 4.02 -7.13 1.30
CA LEU A 173 4.85 -5.93 1.21
C LEU A 173 6.02 -6.12 0.24
N SER A 174 6.78 -7.20 0.39
CA SER A 174 7.97 -7.43 -0.43
C SER A 174 7.60 -7.66 -1.90
N TYR A 175 6.54 -8.40 -2.16
CA TYR A 175 6.10 -8.77 -3.50
C TYR A 175 5.56 -7.56 -4.27
N VAL A 176 4.66 -6.79 -3.66
CA VAL A 176 4.10 -5.59 -4.29
C VAL A 176 5.18 -4.53 -4.51
N SER A 177 6.11 -4.37 -3.55
CA SER A 177 7.24 -3.43 -3.70
C SER A 177 8.22 -3.80 -4.81
N ALA A 178 8.34 -5.08 -5.16
CA ALA A 178 9.14 -5.53 -6.28
C ALA A 178 8.44 -5.30 -7.63
N MET A 179 7.10 -5.37 -7.66
CA MET A 179 6.32 -5.24 -8.89
C MET A 179 6.00 -3.79 -9.26
N VAL A 180 5.82 -2.95 -8.25
CA VAL A 180 5.40 -1.57 -8.42
C VAL A 180 6.36 -0.65 -7.68
N PRO A 181 6.75 0.49 -8.27
CA PRO A 181 7.58 1.46 -7.58
C PRO A 181 6.83 1.97 -6.34
N VAL A 182 7.22 1.47 -5.17
CA VAL A 182 6.76 1.98 -3.89
C VAL A 182 7.63 3.18 -3.55
N LYS A 183 7.01 4.36 -3.43
CA LYS A 183 7.72 5.58 -3.05
C LYS A 183 8.38 5.39 -1.69
N SER A 184 9.68 5.62 -1.65
CA SER A 184 10.47 5.71 -0.43
C SER A 184 9.93 6.83 0.47
N PRO A 185 10.21 6.78 1.80
CA PRO A 185 9.85 7.89 2.70
C PRO A 185 10.37 9.24 2.19
N LYS A 186 11.58 9.27 1.61
CA LYS A 186 12.16 10.48 1.02
C LYS A 186 11.30 11.01 -0.13
N GLU A 187 10.85 10.15 -1.04
CA GLU A 187 9.99 10.55 -2.17
C GLU A 187 8.63 11.06 -1.69
N TYR A 188 8.05 10.47 -0.64
CA TYR A 188 6.85 11.00 0.00
C TYR A 188 7.08 12.39 0.60
N TYR A 189 8.16 12.60 1.35
CA TYR A 189 8.48 13.91 1.93
C TYR A 189 8.65 14.97 0.84
N VAL A 190 9.42 14.68 -0.20
CA VAL A 190 9.64 15.59 -1.32
C VAL A 190 8.33 15.92 -2.05
N GLN A 191 7.43 14.94 -2.20
CA GLN A 191 6.10 15.20 -2.77
C GLN A 191 5.24 16.10 -1.86
N GLN A 192 5.29 15.90 -0.54
CA GLN A 192 4.58 16.76 0.42
C GLN A 192 5.11 18.19 0.40
N GLU A 193 6.42 18.41 0.29
CA GLU A 193 6.98 19.76 0.15
C GLU A 193 6.44 20.46 -1.11
N VAL A 194 6.27 19.74 -2.22
CA VAL A 194 5.65 20.29 -3.44
C VAL A 194 4.18 20.65 -3.21
N ILE A 195 3.43 19.82 -2.49
CA ILE A 195 2.02 20.11 -2.14
C ILE A 195 1.95 21.38 -1.28
N VAL A 196 2.81 21.49 -0.26
CA VAL A 196 2.89 22.67 0.61
C VAL A 196 3.20 23.92 -0.22
N LEU A 197 4.16 23.86 -1.15
CA LEU A 197 4.45 24.98 -2.05
C LEU A 197 3.21 25.43 -2.83
N PHE A 198 2.41 24.49 -3.35
CA PHE A 198 1.19 24.81 -4.07
C PHE A 198 0.17 25.48 -3.16
N CYS A 199 -0.06 24.92 -1.97
CA CYS A 199 -0.97 25.47 -0.97
C CYS A 199 -0.57 26.89 -0.54
N GLU A 200 0.70 27.10 -0.19
CA GLU A 200 1.22 28.42 0.21
C GLU A 200 1.14 29.44 -0.93
N THR A 201 1.36 29.01 -2.17
CA THR A 201 1.22 29.86 -3.35
C THR A 201 -0.23 30.32 -3.53
N VAL A 202 -1.19 29.40 -3.42
CA VAL A 202 -2.62 29.73 -3.54
C VAL A 202 -3.06 30.62 -2.39
N GLU A 203 -2.68 30.29 -1.15
CA GLU A 203 -3.01 31.08 0.04
C GLU A 203 -2.46 32.50 -0.07
N ARG A 204 -1.22 32.66 -0.56
CA ARG A 204 -0.63 33.98 -0.82
C ARG A 204 -1.41 34.75 -1.89
N ALA A 205 -1.79 34.10 -2.98
CA ALA A 205 -2.55 34.74 -4.05
C ALA A 205 -3.96 35.17 -3.60
N LEU A 206 -4.62 34.39 -2.73
CA LEU A 206 -5.87 34.78 -2.07
C LEU A 206 -5.67 36.00 -1.16
N LYS A 207 -4.65 35.99 -0.30
CA LYS A 207 -4.35 37.11 0.62
C LYS A 207 -4.04 38.41 -0.11
N LEU A 208 -3.42 38.34 -1.28
CA LEU A 208 -3.12 39.49 -2.13
C LEU A 208 -4.30 39.91 -3.03
N GLY A 209 -5.40 39.17 -3.02
CA GLY A 209 -6.59 39.45 -3.84
C GLY A 209 -6.41 39.17 -5.33
N TYR A 210 -5.43 38.34 -5.70
CA TYR A 210 -5.23 37.90 -7.09
C TYR A 210 -6.20 36.79 -7.51
N LEU A 211 -6.71 36.04 -6.52
CA LEU A 211 -7.68 34.97 -6.67
C LEU A 211 -8.81 35.18 -5.68
N THR A 212 -9.97 34.60 -5.96
CA THR A 212 -11.08 34.51 -5.00
C THR A 212 -11.32 33.04 -4.64
N GLN A 213 -11.96 32.79 -3.50
CA GLN A 213 -12.27 31.43 -3.05
C GLN A 213 -13.21 30.71 -4.02
N ASP A 214 -14.21 31.43 -4.56
CA ASP A 214 -15.18 30.89 -5.51
C ASP A 214 -14.52 30.28 -6.76
N MET A 215 -13.47 30.93 -7.28
CA MET A 215 -12.72 30.41 -8.45
C MET A 215 -12.04 29.05 -8.18
N ILE A 216 -11.65 28.81 -6.92
CA ILE A 216 -11.04 27.54 -6.50
C ILE A 216 -12.13 26.49 -6.33
N ASP A 217 -13.21 26.85 -5.63
CA ASP A 217 -14.32 25.95 -5.31
C ASP A 217 -15.06 25.49 -6.59
N ASP A 218 -15.16 26.37 -7.59
CA ASP A 218 -15.74 26.07 -8.92
C ASP A 218 -14.77 25.32 -9.87
N TYR A 219 -13.55 25.01 -9.41
CA TYR A 219 -12.50 24.38 -10.22
C TYR A 219 -12.26 25.09 -11.56
N GLU A 220 -12.17 26.43 -11.56
CA GLU A 220 -12.09 27.20 -12.79
C GLU A 220 -10.92 26.70 -13.68
N PRO A 221 -11.19 26.26 -14.93
CA PRO A 221 -10.18 25.56 -15.73
C PRO A 221 -8.90 26.39 -15.95
N ALA A 222 -9.06 27.70 -16.19
CA ALA A 222 -7.92 28.60 -16.38
C ALA A 222 -7.04 28.70 -15.12
N LEU A 223 -7.66 28.67 -13.95
CA LEU A 223 -6.97 28.70 -12.67
C LEU A 223 -6.21 27.39 -12.42
N MET A 224 -6.83 26.25 -12.70
CA MET A 224 -6.22 24.93 -12.54
C MET A 224 -4.94 24.75 -13.39
N PHE A 225 -4.87 25.39 -14.57
CA PHE A 225 -3.64 25.45 -15.38
C PHE A 225 -2.62 26.50 -14.88
N THR A 226 -3.08 27.52 -14.17
CA THR A 226 -2.24 28.66 -13.74
C THR A 226 -1.56 28.38 -12.40
N ILE A 227 -2.24 27.73 -11.46
CA ILE A 227 -1.71 27.39 -10.12
C ILE A 227 -0.34 26.70 -10.21
N PRO A 228 -0.14 25.64 -11.03
CA PRO A 228 1.16 24.99 -11.13
C PRO A 228 2.27 25.93 -11.62
N ARG A 229 1.96 26.83 -12.57
CA ARG A 229 2.93 27.79 -13.11
C ARG A 229 3.31 28.84 -12.07
N LEU A 230 2.31 29.35 -11.35
CA LEU A 230 2.52 30.32 -10.28
C LEU A 230 3.35 29.69 -9.15
N ALA A 231 3.04 28.46 -8.75
CA ALA A 231 3.78 27.72 -7.73
C ALA A 231 5.26 27.53 -8.12
N ILE A 232 5.56 27.24 -9.39
CA ILE A 232 6.95 27.17 -9.87
C ILE A 232 7.66 28.51 -9.70
N VAL A 233 7.05 29.62 -10.11
CA VAL A 233 7.65 30.96 -9.98
C VAL A 233 7.83 31.33 -8.50
N CYS A 234 6.81 31.10 -7.67
CA CYS A 234 6.88 31.32 -6.23
C CYS A 234 7.97 30.47 -5.56
N GLY A 235 8.11 29.20 -5.94
CA GLY A 235 9.16 28.33 -5.41
C GLY A 235 10.58 28.76 -5.79
N LEU A 236 10.77 29.39 -6.96
CA LEU A 236 12.08 29.85 -7.41
C LEU A 236 12.49 31.22 -6.84
N VAL A 237 11.50 32.06 -6.52
CA VAL A 237 11.70 33.48 -6.16
C VAL A 237 11.40 33.74 -4.68
N VAL A 238 10.26 33.26 -4.18
CA VAL A 238 9.75 33.58 -2.83
C VAL A 238 10.22 32.52 -1.84
N TYR A 239 10.09 31.24 -2.20
CA TYR A 239 10.43 30.09 -1.34
C TYR A 239 11.71 29.40 -1.83
N ALA A 240 12.80 30.17 -1.97
CA ALA A 240 14.05 29.69 -2.54
C ALA A 240 14.69 28.50 -1.78
N GLU A 241 14.37 28.34 -0.49
CA GLU A 241 14.79 27.20 0.34
C GLU A 241 13.85 25.98 0.28
N GLY A 242 12.76 26.08 -0.47
CA GLY A 242 11.73 25.05 -0.58
C GLY A 242 12.06 23.92 -1.57
N PRO A 243 11.05 23.20 -2.07
CA PRO A 243 11.25 22.00 -2.92
C PRO A 243 11.88 22.28 -4.29
N LEU A 244 11.94 23.55 -4.70
CA LEU A 244 12.57 24.00 -5.95
C LEU A 244 13.94 24.64 -5.75
N ASN A 245 14.57 24.48 -4.57
CA ASN A 245 15.90 24.99 -4.30
C ASN A 245 16.93 24.43 -5.32
N LEU A 246 17.48 25.32 -6.15
CA LEU A 246 18.42 25.01 -7.23
C LEU A 246 19.90 24.90 -6.77
N GLU A 247 20.18 25.21 -5.50
CA GLU A 247 21.49 25.02 -4.87
C GLU A 247 21.66 23.59 -4.35
N ARG A 248 20.53 22.92 -4.04
CA ARG A 248 20.51 21.50 -3.69
C ARG A 248 20.85 20.65 -4.91
N LYS A 249 21.31 19.43 -4.64
CA LYS A 249 21.62 18.49 -5.70
C LYS A 249 20.32 18.08 -6.44
N PRO A 250 20.34 17.88 -7.77
CA PRO A 250 19.15 17.44 -8.51
C PRO A 250 18.56 16.12 -7.98
N GLU A 251 19.39 15.27 -7.36
CA GLU A 251 18.96 14.00 -6.75
C GLU A 251 18.08 14.18 -5.48
N ASP A 252 18.03 15.40 -4.93
CA ASP A 252 17.19 15.74 -3.78
C ASP A 252 15.87 16.42 -4.19
N MET A 253 15.72 16.76 -5.47
CA MET A 253 14.51 17.36 -6.03
C MET A 253 13.49 16.29 -6.45
N SER A 254 12.20 16.67 -6.42
CA SER A 254 11.09 15.85 -6.94
C SER A 254 11.33 15.41 -8.38
N GLU A 255 10.98 14.16 -8.68
CA GLU A 255 11.07 13.60 -10.04
C GLU A 255 10.24 14.39 -11.06
N LEU A 256 9.20 15.10 -10.61
CA LEU A 256 8.40 15.99 -11.45
C LEU A 256 9.22 17.14 -12.05
N PHE A 257 10.20 17.64 -11.29
CA PHE A 257 10.97 18.84 -11.63
C PHE A 257 12.41 18.53 -12.06
N ARG A 258 12.98 17.39 -11.62
CA ARG A 258 14.35 16.97 -11.95
C ARG A 258 14.67 17.03 -13.45
N PRO A 259 13.82 16.53 -14.38
CA PRO A 259 14.09 16.61 -15.83
C PRO A 259 14.20 18.06 -16.35
N PHE A 260 13.59 19.02 -15.65
CA PHE A 260 13.51 20.41 -16.05
C PHE A 260 14.47 21.32 -15.28
N HIS A 261 15.42 20.77 -14.52
CA HIS A 261 16.34 21.54 -13.67
C HIS A 261 17.06 22.69 -14.41
N THR A 262 17.56 22.43 -15.64
CA THR A 262 18.20 23.46 -16.48
C THR A 262 17.23 24.57 -16.89
N LEU A 263 15.98 24.22 -17.18
CA LEU A 263 14.93 25.19 -17.51
C LEU A 263 14.56 26.03 -16.29
N LEU A 264 14.39 25.40 -15.12
CA LEU A 264 14.10 26.09 -13.86
C LEU A 264 15.19 27.10 -13.50
N ARG A 265 16.47 26.77 -13.74
CA ARG A 265 17.59 27.71 -13.56
C ARG A 265 17.47 28.93 -14.47
N LYS A 266 17.10 28.75 -15.74
CA LYS A 266 16.85 29.86 -16.68
C LYS A 266 15.65 30.71 -16.27
N ILE A 267 14.56 30.07 -15.82
CA ILE A 267 13.37 30.78 -15.33
C ILE A 267 13.73 31.61 -14.09
N SER A 268 14.49 31.05 -13.15
CA SER A 268 14.92 31.75 -11.93
C SER A 268 15.81 32.94 -12.27
N SER A 269 16.80 32.77 -13.16
CA SER A 269 17.68 33.86 -13.57
C SER A 269 16.91 34.99 -14.25
N LEU A 270 15.97 34.66 -15.15
CA LEU A 270 15.14 35.66 -15.81
C LEU A 270 14.23 36.37 -14.80
N SER A 271 13.55 35.62 -13.94
CA SER A 271 12.63 36.16 -12.94
C SER A 271 13.34 37.13 -11.99
N ARG A 272 14.56 36.80 -11.54
CA ARG A 272 15.37 37.69 -10.69
C ARG A 272 15.79 38.97 -11.41
N VAL A 273 16.17 38.88 -12.68
CA VAL A 273 16.51 40.06 -13.51
C VAL A 273 15.28 40.95 -13.72
N PHE A 274 14.11 40.38 -13.97
CA PHE A 274 12.86 41.14 -14.09
C PHE A 274 12.50 41.85 -12.78
N LEU A 275 12.66 41.18 -11.64
CA LEU A 275 12.41 41.74 -10.32
C LEU A 275 13.43 42.81 -9.93
N SER A 276 14.70 42.64 -10.27
CA SER A 276 15.74 43.66 -10.01
C SER A 276 15.59 44.90 -10.90
N ASN A 277 15.09 44.74 -12.12
CA ASN A 277 14.86 45.85 -13.06
C ASN A 277 13.54 46.59 -12.82
N SER A 278 12.62 45.98 -12.09
CA SER A 278 11.37 46.61 -11.65
C SER A 278 11.63 47.28 -10.31
N GLN A 279 11.89 48.59 -10.30
CA GLN A 279 12.23 49.41 -9.10
C GLN A 279 11.21 49.40 -7.94
N ASN A 280 10.18 48.53 -7.95
CA ASN A 280 9.16 48.40 -6.91
C ASN A 280 9.03 46.99 -6.29
N ALA A 281 9.94 46.05 -6.54
CA ALA A 281 9.79 44.67 -6.02
C ALA A 281 10.49 44.38 -4.68
N ILE A 282 11.31 45.30 -4.16
CA ILE A 282 12.07 45.08 -2.90
C ILE A 282 11.16 45.18 -1.67
N SER A 283 9.98 45.83 -1.77
CA SER A 283 8.97 45.85 -0.69
C SER A 283 8.11 44.58 -0.62
N LEU A 284 8.25 43.62 -1.55
CA LEU A 284 7.49 42.36 -1.58
C LEU A 284 8.26 41.15 -0.99
N ALA A 285 9.56 41.32 -0.72
CA ALA A 285 10.46 40.28 -0.21
C ALA A 285 10.85 40.47 1.27
N GLU A 286 10.64 41.64 1.86
CA GLU A 286 10.96 41.92 3.27
C GLU A 286 9.69 42.13 4.11
N GLN A 287 8.99 41.03 4.43
CA GLN A 287 8.34 40.90 5.73
C GLN A 287 8.45 39.45 6.20
N PRO A 288 9.45 39.10 7.01
CA PRO A 288 9.34 37.92 7.85
C PRO A 288 8.30 38.26 8.92
N THR A 289 7.05 37.79 8.74
CA THR A 289 6.09 37.77 9.84
C THR A 289 6.54 36.74 10.85
N VAL A 290 7.38 37.17 11.79
CA VAL A 290 7.53 36.54 13.09
C VAL A 290 6.20 36.77 13.82
N VAL A 291 5.38 35.74 13.95
CA VAL A 291 4.17 35.80 14.76
C VAL A 291 4.59 35.65 16.24
N PRO A 292 4.36 36.64 17.11
CA PRO A 292 4.55 36.46 18.53
C PRO A 292 3.37 35.68 19.11
N CYS A 293 3.63 34.48 19.65
CA CYS A 293 2.67 33.78 20.48
C CYS A 293 2.48 34.55 21.80
N GLN A 294 1.32 35.18 22.01
CA GLN A 294 0.91 35.70 23.32
C GLN A 294 -0.40 35.07 23.80
N GLY A 295 -0.26 34.15 24.78
CA GLY A 295 -1.17 33.73 25.87
C GLY A 295 -2.53 33.12 25.50
N GLY A 296 -2.95 31.91 25.90
CA GLY A 296 -2.57 30.87 26.88
C GLY A 296 -3.81 29.93 27.06
N PRO A 297 -3.81 28.82 27.85
CA PRO A 297 -2.82 28.38 28.83
C PRO A 297 -2.19 26.99 28.58
N GLN A 298 -0.91 26.88 28.93
CA GLN A 298 -0.13 25.69 29.35
C GLN A 298 -0.23 24.39 28.54
N CYS A 299 0.67 24.24 27.57
CA CYS A 299 1.28 22.94 27.28
C CYS A 299 2.77 23.02 27.66
N ARG A 300 3.17 22.12 28.56
CA ARG A 300 4.55 21.95 29.06
C ARG A 300 5.51 21.66 27.90
N ALA A 301 6.73 22.14 28.03
CA ALA A 301 7.86 21.74 27.21
C ALA A 301 7.97 20.20 27.18
N VAL A 302 8.01 19.63 25.99
CA VAL A 302 8.40 18.23 25.79
C VAL A 302 9.66 18.24 24.95
N ASP A 303 10.72 17.74 25.57
CA ASP A 303 12.04 17.49 25.00
C ASP A 303 11.99 16.75 23.67
N HIS A 304 13.00 17.01 22.84
CA HIS A 304 13.33 16.30 21.62
C HIS A 304 13.28 14.77 21.78
N THR A 305 12.14 14.17 21.41
CA THR A 305 11.99 12.76 21.07
C THR A 305 10.94 12.62 19.96
N PRO A 306 11.07 11.63 19.06
CA PRO A 306 10.26 11.57 17.85
C PRO A 306 8.81 11.21 18.20
N VAL A 307 7.87 12.05 17.77
CA VAL A 307 6.43 11.85 17.99
C VAL A 307 5.94 10.69 17.12
N ARG A 308 5.39 9.65 17.76
CA ARG A 308 4.61 8.58 17.13
C ARG A 308 3.33 9.16 16.53
N MET A 309 3.11 8.91 15.23
CA MET A 309 1.83 9.16 14.55
C MET A 309 0.71 8.35 15.22
N THR A 310 -0.21 9.01 15.91
CA THR A 310 -1.50 8.42 16.33
C THR A 310 -2.67 9.41 16.24
N ASP A 311 -2.57 10.50 15.47
CA ASP A 311 -3.70 11.41 15.25
C ASP A 311 -4.02 11.59 13.76
N SER A 312 -5.03 10.86 13.31
CA SER A 312 -5.59 10.83 11.96
C SER A 312 -6.65 11.92 11.71
N SER A 313 -6.54 13.08 12.36
CA SER A 313 -7.62 14.08 12.35
C SER A 313 -7.56 15.13 11.23
N CYS A 314 -6.50 15.15 10.39
CA CYS A 314 -6.34 16.17 9.34
C CYS A 314 -6.85 15.78 7.93
N TYR A 315 -7.39 14.58 7.71
CA TYR A 315 -7.91 14.18 6.40
C TYR A 315 -9.36 13.72 6.49
N ARG A 316 -10.28 14.68 6.67
CA ARG A 316 -11.69 14.48 6.27
C ARG A 316 -11.92 15.28 4.98
N LEU A 317 -11.96 14.58 3.86
CA LEU A 317 -12.57 15.10 2.63
C LEU A 317 -14.09 15.25 2.86
N PRO A 318 -14.75 16.28 2.29
CA PRO A 318 -16.21 16.37 2.36
C PRO A 318 -16.85 15.19 1.62
N GLN A 319 -18.00 14.73 2.15
CA GLN A 319 -18.84 13.68 1.55
C GLN A 319 -19.40 14.09 0.20
#